data_AF-A0A9W7XGB8-F1
#
_entry.id   AF-A0A9W7XGB8-F1
#
_cell.length_a   1.000
_cell.length_b   1.000
_cell.length_c   1.000
_cell.angle_alpha   90.00
_cell.angle_beta   90.00
_cell.angle_gamma   90.00
#
_symmetry.space_group_name_H-M   'P 1'
#
loop_
_entity.id
_entity.type
_entity.pdbx_description
1 polymer ?
#
loop_
_entity_poly.entity_id
_entity_poly.type
_entity_poly.pdbx_seq_one_letter_code
_entity_poly.pdbx_strand_id
1 'polypeptide(L)'
;MTKLVLFIVDAFTTKVFGGNAAGVVMIPYDHSLEESAMQKIASELNKPMTAFVQPASSDNGCTRFTILWFNPVSKGAFCGHATLAASHVLFNEIKVASRAIELESPVGLLEISNTDRGIGIRFPISSVERIAEPGESHIKLLHLFMNHNNTKQQIASGDIEFYYSQAINDILVFVNAMTKQQMDMLEFELSNEIADAAKSLGIRAVVVLAESDDKRFDSLARVFGVQGTIGEDQVTGSAHTAIASVFLQKFGKRILRARQCSQRGGDLLVEVEQGNSCVVITGSAVTIVSGIMYAFADAPFKGNQAAIVLVPLDNPLSETTMQRLASEMNISETAYITPVTKGFIDDSRFKLRWFTPSCEVKLCGHATLAAAHVLFYELLNNHDTLVFDTLSGDLRVTKLKDGSLQMCFPEDAPAVIEATQDVKMVVKGVLDTEYNDRTEVLVSPKLDYMVICDPRIGYSNMAKVKPKITAEVYGAGERLGISGVIITCQGKDRDFLSRFFGPWCGIDEDPVTGSAHTVLAPFWQNKLNKQKFTAYQCSQRGGDLAVEILDKQVVAVCGKAVVVIHGTLNL
;
A
#
# COMPACT_ATOMS: atom_id res chain seq x y z
N MET A 1 21.55 -12.39 10.89
CA MET A 1 20.50 -11.41 10.58
C MET A 1 19.93 -10.91 11.90
N THR A 2 19.77 -9.60 12.08
CA THR A 2 18.96 -9.05 13.17
C THR A 2 17.50 -9.40 12.91
N LYS A 3 16.77 -9.87 13.92
CA LYS A 3 15.31 -9.98 13.87
C LYS A 3 14.73 -8.73 14.53
N LEU A 4 13.92 -7.98 13.78
CA LEU A 4 13.13 -6.87 14.31
C LEU A 4 11.73 -7.37 14.64
N VAL A 5 11.09 -6.81 15.67
CA VAL A 5 9.68 -7.09 15.97
C VAL A 5 8.82 -6.07 15.24
N LEU A 6 7.77 -6.54 14.60
CA LEU A 6 6.92 -5.76 13.71
C LEU A 6 5.46 -5.94 14.10
N PHE A 7 4.66 -4.92 13.83
CA PHE A 7 3.21 -4.95 14.00
C PHE A 7 2.55 -4.18 12.86
N ILE A 8 1.33 -4.60 12.50
CA ILE A 8 0.38 -3.79 11.74
C ILE A 8 -0.80 -3.50 12.66
N VAL A 9 -1.10 -2.22 12.84
CA VAL A 9 -2.05 -1.74 13.84
C VAL A 9 -3.02 -0.77 13.18
N ASP A 10 -4.31 -0.95 13.41
CA ASP A 10 -5.31 0.06 13.08
C ASP A 10 -5.45 1.07 14.22
N ALA A 11 -5.13 2.33 13.93
CA ALA A 11 -5.26 3.46 14.85
C ALA A 11 -6.63 4.13 14.74
N PHE A 12 -7.10 4.71 15.86
CA PHE A 12 -8.41 5.37 16.02
C PHE A 12 -9.64 4.46 15.83
N THR A 13 -9.51 3.19 16.18
CA THR A 13 -10.58 2.18 16.12
C THR A 13 -10.40 1.11 17.20
N THR A 14 -11.48 0.41 17.54
CA THR A 14 -11.48 -0.83 18.33
C THR A 14 -11.80 -2.07 17.47
N LYS A 15 -12.00 -1.88 16.17
CA LYS A 15 -12.33 -2.92 15.18
C LYS A 15 -11.21 -3.03 14.16
N VAL A 16 -10.78 -4.26 13.87
CA VAL A 16 -9.87 -4.57 12.76
C VAL A 16 -10.51 -4.16 11.43
N PHE A 17 -9.66 -3.73 10.48
CA PHE A 17 -10.03 -3.14 9.19
C PHE A 17 -10.78 -1.79 9.30
N GLY A 18 -10.70 -1.13 10.46
CA GLY A 18 -11.25 0.21 10.72
C GLY A 18 -10.16 1.27 10.81
N GLY A 19 -10.51 2.52 11.08
CA GLY A 19 -9.52 3.55 11.41
C GLY A 19 -8.43 3.79 10.34
N ASN A 20 -7.19 3.97 10.80
CA ASN A 20 -6.02 4.26 9.96
C ASN A 20 -4.90 3.23 10.23
N ALA A 21 -4.54 2.45 9.23
CA ALA A 21 -3.51 1.42 9.33
C ALA A 21 -2.09 2.00 9.41
N ALA A 22 -1.28 1.46 10.31
CA ALA A 22 0.14 1.81 10.47
C ALA A 22 1.02 0.56 10.63
N GLY A 23 2.22 0.63 10.08
CA GLY A 23 3.31 -0.27 10.48
C GLY A 23 3.96 0.23 11.78
N VAL A 24 4.38 -0.67 12.66
CA VAL A 24 5.22 -0.35 13.82
C VAL A 24 6.39 -1.32 13.86
N VAL A 25 7.61 -0.79 13.96
CA VAL A 25 8.85 -1.58 14.00
C VAL A 25 9.61 -1.24 15.28
N MET A 26 9.82 -2.23 16.13
CA MET A 26 10.60 -2.09 17.36
C MET A 26 12.08 -2.35 17.06
N ILE A 27 12.92 -1.35 17.31
CA ILE A 27 14.37 -1.42 17.25
C ILE A 27 14.89 -1.73 18.68
N PRO A 28 15.73 -2.76 18.87
CA PRO A 28 16.37 -3.03 20.16
C PRO A 28 17.23 -1.86 20.67
N TYR A 29 17.38 -1.72 21.98
CA TYR A 29 18.23 -0.69 22.59
C TYR A 29 19.68 -0.72 22.07
N ASP A 30 20.22 -1.93 21.94
CA ASP A 30 21.60 -2.23 21.53
C ASP A 30 21.81 -2.26 20.01
N HIS A 31 20.82 -1.83 19.22
CA HIS A 31 20.88 -1.88 17.76
C HIS A 31 20.64 -0.51 17.11
N SER A 32 21.42 -0.17 16.08
CA SER A 32 21.17 0.98 15.22
C SER A 32 20.68 0.52 13.85
N LEU A 33 19.71 1.23 13.29
CA LEU A 33 19.15 0.96 11.97
C LEU A 33 19.26 2.23 11.12
N GLU A 34 20.00 2.15 10.01
CA GLU A 34 20.17 3.27 9.08
C GLU A 34 18.84 3.72 8.46
N GLU A 35 18.67 5.03 8.21
CA GLU A 35 17.44 5.55 7.59
C GLU A 35 17.15 4.90 6.23
N SER A 36 18.20 4.52 5.48
CA SER A 36 18.04 3.79 4.21
C SER A 36 17.49 2.37 4.38
N ALA A 37 17.67 1.75 5.55
CA ALA A 37 17.08 0.46 5.90
C ALA A 37 15.65 0.64 6.44
N MET A 38 15.40 1.69 7.25
CA MET A 38 14.04 2.07 7.67
C MET A 38 13.15 2.36 6.45
N GLN A 39 13.63 3.14 5.49
CA GLN A 39 12.91 3.46 4.26
C GLN A 39 12.58 2.20 3.44
N LYS A 40 13.51 1.25 3.35
CA LYS A 40 13.27 -0.04 2.69
C LYS A 40 12.21 -0.85 3.42
N ILE A 41 12.27 -0.96 4.75
CA ILE A 41 11.26 -1.69 5.54
C ILE A 41 9.88 -1.04 5.40
N ALA A 42 9.79 0.29 5.44
CA ALA A 42 8.52 1.01 5.22
C ALA A 42 7.97 0.80 3.80
N SER A 43 8.86 0.70 2.80
CA SER A 43 8.51 0.32 1.43
C SER A 43 8.01 -1.13 1.34
N GLU A 44 8.62 -2.07 2.08
CA GLU A 44 8.15 -3.47 2.12
C GLU A 44 6.77 -3.64 2.77
N LEU A 45 6.48 -2.86 3.81
CA LEU A 45 5.18 -2.91 4.50
C LEU A 45 4.05 -2.22 3.74
N ASN A 46 4.39 -1.32 2.82
CA ASN A 46 3.51 -0.48 2.01
C ASN A 46 2.31 0.15 2.78
N LYS A 47 2.53 0.52 4.05
CA LYS A 47 1.52 1.20 4.89
C LYS A 47 1.55 2.72 4.65
N PRO A 48 0.42 3.43 4.85
CA PRO A 48 0.37 4.89 4.78
C PRO A 48 1.48 5.57 5.60
N MET A 49 1.81 4.97 6.76
CA MET A 49 2.99 5.30 7.53
C MET A 49 3.50 4.08 8.32
N THR A 50 4.81 3.98 8.50
CA THR A 50 5.49 3.06 9.41
C THR A 50 6.23 3.86 10.47
N ALA A 51 5.95 3.58 11.75
CA ALA A 51 6.70 4.11 12.89
C ALA A 51 7.85 3.16 13.27
N PHE A 52 9.06 3.71 13.42
CA PHE A 52 10.22 3.02 13.97
C PHE A 52 10.45 3.54 15.38
N VAL A 53 10.46 2.64 16.37
CA VAL A 53 10.46 2.97 17.79
C VAL A 53 11.65 2.29 18.46
N GLN A 54 12.44 3.04 19.23
CA GLN A 54 13.58 2.51 19.98
C GLN A 54 13.53 2.99 21.43
N PRO A 55 13.72 2.13 22.45
CA PRO A 55 13.80 2.56 23.84
C PRO A 55 15.10 3.34 24.09
N ALA A 56 15.05 4.34 24.98
CA ALA A 56 16.21 5.16 25.34
C ALA A 56 17.15 4.49 26.38
N SER A 57 16.71 3.38 27.00
CA SER A 57 17.54 2.50 27.83
C SER A 57 17.10 1.04 27.70
N SER A 58 17.96 0.10 28.10
CA SER A 58 17.62 -1.32 28.18
C SER A 58 16.79 -1.71 29.43
N ASP A 59 16.37 -0.73 30.24
CA ASP A 59 15.67 -1.01 31.50
C ASP A 59 14.23 -1.46 31.25
N ASN A 60 13.78 -2.50 31.96
CA ASN A 60 12.39 -2.96 31.90
C ASN A 60 11.36 -1.90 32.36
N GLY A 61 11.81 -0.81 32.98
CA GLY A 61 10.99 0.35 33.35
C GLY A 61 11.11 1.55 32.40
N CYS A 62 11.71 1.40 31.22
CA CYS A 62 11.94 2.51 30.31
C CYS A 62 10.64 3.21 29.89
N THR A 63 10.54 4.52 30.14
CA THR A 63 9.39 5.37 29.76
C THR A 63 9.72 6.35 28.64
N ARG A 64 10.94 6.29 28.08
CA ARG A 64 11.42 7.17 27.02
C ARG A 64 11.80 6.35 25.80
N PHE A 65 11.31 6.77 24.64
CA PHE A 65 11.59 6.12 23.37
C PHE A 65 11.89 7.19 22.32
N THR A 66 12.70 6.89 21.32
CA THR A 66 12.75 7.69 20.09
C THR A 66 11.72 7.15 19.10
N ILE A 67 11.18 8.03 18.25
CA ILE A 67 10.26 7.65 17.18
C ILE A 67 10.62 8.37 15.86
N LEU A 68 10.65 7.62 14.78
CA LEU A 68 10.76 8.11 13.41
C LEU A 68 9.64 7.55 12.54
N TRP A 69 9.22 8.29 11.51
CA TRP A 69 8.15 7.88 10.62
C TRP A 69 8.61 7.83 9.17
N PHE A 70 8.22 6.78 8.45
CA PHE A 70 8.50 6.61 7.03
C PHE A 70 7.23 6.11 6.33
N ASN A 71 6.83 6.77 5.25
CA ASN A 71 5.88 6.21 4.29
C ASN A 71 6.67 5.33 3.28
N PRO A 72 6.03 4.68 2.31
CA PRO A 72 6.71 3.74 1.40
C PRO A 72 7.80 4.35 0.52
N VAL A 73 7.81 5.68 0.34
CA VAL A 73 8.72 6.42 -0.56
C VAL A 73 9.61 7.47 0.12
N SER A 74 9.22 7.99 1.29
CA SER A 74 9.96 9.04 2.00
C SER A 74 9.79 9.02 3.53
N LYS A 75 10.77 9.61 4.23
CA LYS A 75 10.70 9.94 5.66
C LYS A 75 9.65 11.02 5.91
N GLY A 76 8.74 10.77 6.85
CA GLY A 76 7.76 11.73 7.33
C GLY A 76 8.31 12.60 8.46
N ALA A 77 7.90 13.87 8.52
CA ALA A 77 8.26 14.76 9.62
C ALA A 77 7.52 14.41 10.92
N PHE A 78 6.23 14.07 10.83
CA PHE A 78 5.37 13.67 11.94
C PHE A 78 4.18 12.83 11.41
N CYS A 79 3.65 11.91 12.23
CA CYS A 79 2.41 11.19 11.92
C CYS A 79 1.62 10.78 13.18
N GLY A 80 0.44 11.38 13.39
CA GLY A 80 -0.39 11.12 14.57
C GLY A 80 -0.92 9.69 14.68
N HIS A 81 -1.44 9.11 13.58
CA HIS A 81 -2.00 7.75 13.62
C HIS A 81 -0.91 6.69 13.88
N ALA A 82 0.26 6.83 13.26
CA ALA A 82 1.39 5.92 13.50
C ALA A 82 2.01 6.10 14.90
N THR A 83 1.95 7.30 15.47
CA THR A 83 2.32 7.55 16.88
C THR A 83 1.35 6.85 17.84
N LEU A 84 0.04 6.89 17.57
CA LEU A 84 -0.97 6.18 18.35
C LEU A 84 -0.78 4.67 18.27
N ALA A 85 -0.52 4.14 17.07
CA ALA A 85 -0.20 2.73 16.83
C ALA A 85 1.06 2.28 17.57
N ALA A 86 2.16 3.04 17.47
CA ALA A 86 3.39 2.79 18.21
C ALA A 86 3.15 2.74 19.73
N SER A 87 2.37 3.70 20.24
CA SER A 87 2.01 3.76 21.66
C SER A 87 1.14 2.58 22.08
N HIS A 88 0.22 2.11 21.23
CA HIS A 88 -0.58 0.91 21.47
C HIS A 88 0.29 -0.34 21.61
N VAL A 89 1.27 -0.51 20.72
CA VAL A 89 2.27 -1.60 20.81
C VAL A 89 3.04 -1.51 22.12
N LEU A 90 3.54 -0.33 22.50
CA LEU A 90 4.28 -0.14 23.75
C LEU A 90 3.47 -0.50 25.00
N PHE A 91 2.20 -0.08 25.07
CA PHE A 91 1.36 -0.34 26.25
C PHE A 91 0.74 -1.74 26.31
N ASN A 92 0.39 -2.36 25.18
CA ASN A 92 -0.42 -3.59 25.16
C ASN A 92 0.38 -4.84 24.76
N GLU A 93 1.30 -4.70 23.79
CA GLU A 93 2.11 -5.81 23.28
C GLU A 93 3.42 -5.94 24.09
N ILE A 94 4.18 -4.84 24.19
CA ILE A 94 5.43 -4.75 24.95
C ILE A 94 5.17 -4.60 26.45
N LYS A 95 4.02 -4.05 26.84
CA LYS A 95 3.54 -3.92 28.23
C LYS A 95 4.47 -3.08 29.11
N VAL A 96 4.84 -1.91 28.62
CA VAL A 96 5.53 -0.87 29.41
C VAL A 96 4.74 -0.61 30.70
N ALA A 97 5.42 -0.71 31.86
CA ALA A 97 4.77 -0.69 33.17
C ALA A 97 4.15 0.66 33.57
N SER A 98 4.61 1.75 32.96
CA SER A 98 4.06 3.09 33.19
C SER A 98 2.78 3.33 32.38
N ARG A 99 1.84 4.11 32.93
CA ARG A 99 0.68 4.64 32.16
C ARG A 99 1.01 5.93 31.40
N ALA A 100 2.26 6.40 31.42
CA ALA A 100 2.73 7.55 30.64
C ALA A 100 4.13 7.29 30.09
N ILE A 101 4.36 7.72 28.84
CA ILE A 101 5.66 7.63 28.16
C ILE A 101 5.93 8.93 27.38
N GLU A 102 7.20 9.17 27.08
CA GLU A 102 7.66 10.29 26.27
C GLU A 102 8.30 9.73 24.98
N LEU A 103 7.88 10.25 23.82
CA LEU A 103 8.46 9.89 22.52
C LEU A 103 9.27 11.07 21.97
N GLU A 104 10.59 10.93 21.93
CA GLU A 104 11.50 11.91 21.33
C GLU A 104 11.44 11.78 19.80
N SER A 105 11.18 12.89 19.11
CA SER A 105 10.94 12.90 17.66
C SER A 105 11.54 14.12 16.96
N PRO A 106 11.64 14.12 15.61
CA PRO A 106 12.10 15.27 14.83
C PRO A 106 11.31 16.58 15.03
N VAL A 107 10.07 16.51 15.55
CA VAL A 107 9.23 17.68 15.86
C VAL A 107 9.22 18.04 17.35
N GLY A 108 10.08 17.40 18.15
CA GLY A 108 10.18 17.59 19.60
C GLY A 108 9.67 16.39 20.40
N LEU A 109 9.52 16.58 21.71
CA LEU A 109 9.05 15.57 22.64
C LEU A 109 7.51 15.45 22.57
N LEU A 110 7.00 14.23 22.43
CA LEU A 110 5.57 13.93 22.45
C LEU A 110 5.22 13.24 23.77
N GLU A 111 4.32 13.85 24.55
CA GLU A 111 3.81 13.27 25.79
C GLU A 111 2.61 12.34 25.47
N ILE A 112 2.70 11.09 25.91
CA ILE A 112 1.69 10.06 25.67
C ILE A 112 1.17 9.51 27.00
N SER A 113 -0.14 9.34 27.12
CA SER A 113 -0.80 8.73 28.29
C SER A 113 -1.71 7.57 27.89
N ASN A 114 -1.71 6.49 28.67
CA ASN A 114 -2.61 5.37 28.54
C ASN A 114 -3.71 5.48 29.60
N THR A 115 -4.90 5.94 29.20
CA THR A 115 -6.05 6.17 30.07
C THR A 115 -7.10 5.08 29.91
N ASP A 116 -8.06 4.99 30.83
CA ASP A 116 -9.19 4.05 30.71
C ASP A 116 -10.15 4.40 29.54
N ARG A 117 -9.93 5.56 28.88
CA ARG A 117 -10.65 6.02 27.69
C ARG A 117 -9.87 5.80 26.39
N GLY A 118 -8.67 5.21 26.46
CA GLY A 118 -7.74 5.03 25.33
C GLY A 118 -6.42 5.76 25.53
N ILE A 119 -5.61 5.79 24.47
CA ILE A 119 -4.27 6.38 24.47
C ILE A 119 -4.36 7.83 24.00
N GLY A 120 -3.98 8.77 24.87
CA GLY A 120 -3.97 10.21 24.63
C GLY A 120 -2.60 10.72 24.21
N ILE A 121 -2.54 11.44 23.10
CA ILE A 121 -1.35 12.18 22.63
C ILE A 121 -1.60 13.67 22.88
N ARG A 122 -0.66 14.34 23.55
CA ARG A 122 -0.74 15.77 23.85
C ARG A 122 -0.15 16.60 22.72
N PHE A 123 -0.91 17.60 22.25
CA PHE A 123 -0.50 18.54 21.20
C PHE A 123 -0.65 19.99 21.66
N PRO A 124 0.12 20.94 21.10
CA PRO A 124 -0.28 22.34 21.08
C PRO A 124 -1.66 22.47 20.41
N ILE A 125 -2.54 23.31 20.96
CA ILE A 125 -3.81 23.57 20.28
C ILE A 125 -3.57 24.46 19.05
N SER A 126 -4.21 24.14 17.92
CA SER A 126 -4.05 24.92 16.70
C SER A 126 -4.93 26.17 16.76
N SER A 127 -4.36 27.35 16.48
CA SER A 127 -5.17 28.54 16.22
C SER A 127 -6.03 28.32 14.98
N VAL A 128 -7.25 28.87 15.01
CA VAL A 128 -8.16 28.94 13.87
C VAL A 128 -8.74 30.34 13.77
N GLU A 129 -8.79 30.87 12.56
CA GLU A 129 -9.35 32.18 12.25
C GLU A 129 -10.56 32.01 11.33
N ARG A 130 -11.68 32.66 11.65
CA ARG A 130 -12.89 32.63 10.81
C ARG A 130 -12.69 33.54 9.59
N ILE A 131 -12.82 32.98 8.40
CA ILE A 131 -12.79 33.75 7.14
C ILE A 131 -14.16 34.42 6.97
N ALA A 132 -14.23 35.72 7.28
CA ALA A 132 -15.47 36.48 7.23
C ALA A 132 -16.01 36.69 5.80
N GLU A 133 -15.12 36.85 4.82
CA GLU A 133 -15.46 37.07 3.40
C GLU A 133 -14.72 36.05 2.51
N PRO A 134 -15.30 34.86 2.27
CA PRO A 134 -14.67 33.84 1.43
C PRO A 134 -14.57 34.28 -0.03
N GLY A 135 -13.35 34.48 -0.53
CA GLY A 135 -13.07 34.82 -1.93
C GLY A 135 -13.38 33.69 -2.92
N GLU A 136 -13.30 33.96 -4.22
CA GLU A 136 -13.76 33.04 -5.29
C GLU A 136 -13.18 31.62 -5.21
N SER A 137 -11.90 31.47 -4.86
CA SER A 137 -11.29 30.13 -4.71
C SER A 137 -11.93 29.30 -3.59
N HIS A 138 -12.37 29.92 -2.49
CA HIS A 138 -13.10 29.24 -1.40
C HIS A 138 -14.47 28.76 -1.87
N ILE A 139 -15.18 29.62 -2.60
CA ILE A 139 -16.51 29.30 -3.15
C ILE A 139 -16.39 28.23 -4.23
N LYS A 140 -15.35 28.27 -5.06
CA LYS A 140 -15.06 27.23 -6.07
C LYS A 140 -14.79 25.88 -5.41
N LEU A 141 -13.92 25.82 -4.40
CA LEU A 141 -13.71 24.59 -3.63
C LEU A 141 -15.03 24.06 -3.06
N LEU A 142 -15.79 24.89 -2.34
CA LEU A 142 -17.02 24.45 -1.69
C LEU A 142 -18.11 23.97 -2.67
N HIS A 143 -18.19 24.58 -3.85
CA HIS A 143 -19.06 24.12 -4.93
C HIS A 143 -18.63 22.74 -5.46
N LEU A 144 -17.33 22.52 -5.65
CA LEU A 144 -16.76 21.22 -6.05
C LEU A 144 -16.92 20.14 -4.97
N PHE A 145 -16.87 20.51 -3.69
CA PHE A 145 -16.99 19.59 -2.55
C PHE A 145 -18.43 19.19 -2.18
N MET A 146 -19.43 20.04 -2.45
CA MET A 146 -20.81 19.78 -2.03
C MET A 146 -21.84 19.78 -3.16
N ASN A 147 -21.42 19.98 -4.42
CA ASN A 147 -22.28 19.95 -5.62
C ASN A 147 -23.55 20.83 -5.50
N HIS A 148 -23.45 21.94 -4.76
CA HIS A 148 -24.57 22.81 -4.42
C HIS A 148 -24.53 24.15 -5.17
N ASN A 149 -25.64 24.49 -5.82
CA ASN A 149 -25.82 25.73 -6.58
C ASN A 149 -26.08 26.97 -5.71
N ASN A 150 -26.42 26.81 -4.42
CA ASN A 150 -26.84 27.90 -3.52
C ASN A 150 -25.76 28.32 -2.51
N THR A 151 -24.50 27.89 -2.71
CA THR A 151 -23.36 28.09 -1.79
C THR A 151 -23.22 29.53 -1.27
N LYS A 152 -23.38 30.56 -2.12
CA LYS A 152 -23.30 31.97 -1.71
C LYS A 152 -24.42 32.38 -0.74
N GLN A 153 -25.63 31.83 -0.86
CA GLN A 153 -26.72 32.08 0.09
C GLN A 153 -26.50 31.38 1.43
N GLN A 154 -25.93 30.17 1.42
CA GLN A 154 -25.63 29.41 2.64
C GLN A 154 -24.50 30.05 3.47
N ILE A 155 -23.51 30.66 2.81
CA ILE A 155 -22.50 31.48 3.50
C ILE A 155 -23.15 32.74 4.10
N ALA A 156 -24.00 33.44 3.34
CA ALA A 156 -24.63 34.68 3.78
C ALA A 156 -25.66 34.51 4.93
N SER A 157 -26.29 33.34 5.03
CA SER A 157 -27.20 32.97 6.13
C SER A 157 -26.46 32.45 7.37
N GLY A 158 -25.17 32.11 7.27
CA GLY A 158 -24.41 31.46 8.33
C GLY A 158 -24.62 29.95 8.43
N ASP A 159 -25.29 29.33 7.45
CA ASP A 159 -25.41 27.87 7.33
C ASP A 159 -24.05 27.20 7.04
N ILE A 160 -23.12 27.94 6.43
CA ILE A 160 -21.74 27.51 6.19
C ILE A 160 -20.76 28.58 6.64
N GLU A 161 -19.75 28.18 7.40
CA GLU A 161 -18.65 29.03 7.87
C GLU A 161 -17.30 28.45 7.47
N PHE A 162 -16.38 29.31 7.07
CA PHE A 162 -15.00 28.95 6.77
C PHE A 162 -14.08 29.34 7.91
N TYR A 163 -13.16 28.45 8.27
CA TYR A 163 -12.07 28.70 9.19
C TYR A 163 -10.75 28.28 8.54
N TYR A 164 -9.67 29.01 8.81
CA TYR A 164 -8.32 28.64 8.41
C TYR A 164 -7.48 28.28 9.63
N SER A 165 -6.70 27.20 9.56
CA SER A 165 -5.72 26.86 10.58
C SER A 165 -4.30 26.92 10.03
N GLN A 166 -3.61 28.02 10.36
CA GLN A 166 -2.24 28.29 9.89
C GLN A 166 -1.22 27.26 10.39
N ALA A 167 -1.46 26.63 11.55
CA ALA A 167 -0.53 25.65 12.13
C ALA A 167 -0.40 24.36 11.29
N ILE A 168 -1.44 24.01 10.52
CA ILE A 168 -1.51 22.78 9.70
C ILE A 168 -1.78 23.07 8.20
N ASN A 169 -2.01 24.34 7.85
CA ASN A 169 -2.42 24.84 6.53
C ASN A 169 -3.69 24.16 5.99
N ASP A 170 -4.71 24.00 6.84
CA ASP A 170 -6.00 23.42 6.46
C ASP A 170 -7.10 24.48 6.45
N ILE A 171 -8.06 24.34 5.53
CA ILE A 171 -9.37 25.02 5.61
C ILE A 171 -10.38 24.07 6.24
N LEU A 172 -11.13 24.57 7.22
CA LEU A 172 -12.26 23.89 7.83
C LEU A 172 -13.55 24.55 7.35
N VAL A 173 -14.47 23.75 6.84
CA VAL A 173 -15.81 24.14 6.40
C VAL A 173 -16.79 23.62 7.44
N PHE A 174 -17.29 24.51 8.29
CA PHE A 174 -18.32 24.18 9.27
C PHE A 174 -19.70 24.32 8.64
N VAL A 175 -20.51 23.25 8.66
CA VAL A 175 -21.87 23.20 8.12
C VAL A 175 -22.87 23.06 9.26
N ASN A 176 -23.77 24.05 9.39
CA ASN A 176 -24.61 24.26 10.58
C ASN A 176 -25.80 23.29 10.72
N ALA A 177 -26.01 22.40 9.73
CA ALA A 177 -27.08 21.39 9.74
C ALA A 177 -26.78 20.22 8.77
N MET A 178 -25.75 19.41 9.06
CA MET A 178 -25.42 18.21 8.28
C MET A 178 -25.59 16.94 9.14
N THR A 179 -26.56 16.10 8.77
CA THR A 179 -26.75 14.77 9.39
C THR A 179 -25.58 13.85 9.08
N LYS A 180 -25.38 12.80 9.90
CA LYS A 180 -24.39 11.76 9.59
C LYS A 180 -24.59 11.16 8.20
N GLN A 181 -25.83 10.91 7.78
CA GLN A 181 -26.12 10.34 6.46
C GLN A 181 -25.67 11.28 5.33
N GLN A 182 -25.85 12.60 5.46
CA GLN A 182 -25.35 13.57 4.47
C GLN A 182 -23.82 13.60 4.43
N MET A 183 -23.16 13.54 5.60
CA MET A 183 -21.69 13.46 5.70
C MET A 183 -21.14 12.17 5.04
N ASP A 184 -21.79 11.03 5.27
CA ASP A 184 -21.42 9.73 4.66
C ASP A 184 -21.60 9.74 3.13
N MET A 185 -22.56 10.52 2.59
CA MET A 185 -22.87 10.62 1.15
C MET A 185 -22.03 11.66 0.39
N LEU A 186 -21.07 12.35 1.01
CA LEU A 186 -20.15 13.23 0.27
C LEU A 186 -19.22 12.39 -0.61
N GLU A 187 -19.30 12.57 -1.93
CA GLU A 187 -18.37 12.00 -2.89
C GLU A 187 -17.24 13.00 -3.12
N PHE A 188 -15.99 12.53 -3.12
CA PHE A 188 -14.81 13.36 -3.37
C PHE A 188 -13.89 12.68 -4.37
N GLU A 189 -13.60 13.38 -5.46
CA GLU A 189 -12.61 13.03 -6.46
C GLU A 189 -11.66 14.22 -6.64
N LEU A 190 -10.35 13.99 -6.48
CA LEU A 190 -9.36 15.07 -6.58
C LEU A 190 -9.13 15.44 -8.05
N SER A 191 -9.80 16.48 -8.52
CA SER A 191 -9.58 17.04 -9.85
C SER A 191 -8.46 18.09 -9.87
N ASN A 192 -7.89 18.33 -11.06
CA ASN A 192 -6.91 19.40 -11.28
C ASN A 192 -7.44 20.78 -10.82
N GLU A 193 -8.75 21.02 -10.97
CA GLU A 193 -9.38 22.27 -10.56
C GLU A 193 -9.43 22.47 -9.04
N ILE A 194 -9.59 21.37 -8.29
CA ILE A 194 -9.52 21.37 -6.82
C ILE A 194 -8.07 21.61 -6.40
N ALA A 195 -7.10 20.91 -7.03
CA ALA A 195 -5.68 21.06 -6.75
C ALA A 195 -5.18 22.50 -7.02
N ASP A 196 -5.59 23.12 -8.13
CA ASP A 196 -5.23 24.52 -8.45
C ASP A 196 -5.87 25.52 -7.49
N ALA A 197 -7.14 25.35 -7.12
CA ALA A 197 -7.81 26.21 -6.14
C ALA A 197 -7.23 26.05 -4.72
N ALA A 198 -6.85 24.82 -4.34
CA ALA A 198 -6.16 24.54 -3.09
C ALA A 198 -4.77 25.18 -3.05
N LYS A 199 -4.03 25.09 -4.17
CA LYS A 199 -2.71 25.69 -4.34
C LYS A 199 -2.75 27.21 -4.31
N SER A 200 -3.77 27.86 -4.88
CA SER A 200 -3.93 29.32 -4.81
C SER A 200 -4.25 29.81 -3.40
N LEU A 201 -4.88 28.97 -2.57
CA LEU A 201 -5.16 29.22 -1.16
C LEU A 201 -4.03 28.77 -0.20
N GLY A 202 -3.01 28.07 -0.71
CA GLY A 202 -1.91 27.52 0.10
C GLY A 202 -2.31 26.35 1.01
N ILE A 203 -3.46 25.71 0.77
CA ILE A 203 -4.02 24.70 1.68
C ILE A 203 -3.60 23.28 1.35
N ARG A 204 -3.38 22.48 2.39
CA ARG A 204 -3.02 21.05 2.35
C ARG A 204 -4.26 20.15 2.31
N ALA A 205 -5.26 20.47 3.12
CA ALA A 205 -6.50 19.71 3.25
C ALA A 205 -7.74 20.60 3.39
N VAL A 206 -8.90 20.03 3.05
CA VAL A 206 -10.24 20.56 3.35
C VAL A 206 -10.90 19.63 4.37
N VAL A 207 -11.33 20.21 5.49
CA VAL A 207 -12.02 19.51 6.58
C VAL A 207 -13.49 19.91 6.55
N VAL A 208 -14.38 19.02 6.15
CA VAL A 208 -15.84 19.24 6.30
C VAL A 208 -16.23 18.85 7.72
N LEU A 209 -16.97 19.71 8.41
CA LEU A 209 -17.22 19.63 9.86
C LEU A 209 -18.67 20.00 10.19
N ALA A 210 -19.30 19.29 11.12
CA ALA A 210 -20.62 19.63 11.65
C ALA A 210 -20.77 19.22 13.13
N GLU A 211 -21.78 19.76 13.81
CA GLU A 211 -22.30 19.15 15.04
C GLU A 211 -22.98 17.81 14.72
N SER A 212 -22.96 16.86 15.66
CA SER A 212 -23.60 15.56 15.46
C SER A 212 -25.07 15.54 15.87
N ASP A 213 -25.91 14.93 15.02
CA ASP A 213 -27.27 14.50 15.33
C ASP A 213 -27.30 13.21 16.18
N ASP A 214 -26.21 12.43 16.19
CA ASP A 214 -26.04 11.24 17.01
C ASP A 214 -25.48 11.60 18.40
N LYS A 215 -26.28 11.36 19.45
CA LYS A 215 -25.94 11.65 20.86
C LYS A 215 -24.67 10.97 21.37
N ARG A 216 -24.12 9.97 20.65
CA ARG A 216 -22.83 9.34 20.95
C ARG A 216 -21.65 10.27 20.68
N PHE A 217 -21.81 11.21 19.75
CA PHE A 217 -20.79 12.14 19.30
C PHE A 217 -21.18 13.59 19.57
N ASP A 218 -20.20 14.48 19.47
CA ASP A 218 -20.35 15.94 19.58
C ASP A 218 -20.05 16.61 18.23
N SER A 219 -19.16 16.02 17.43
CA SER A 219 -18.81 16.51 16.10
C SER A 219 -18.68 15.36 15.09
N LEU A 220 -19.02 15.67 13.83
CA LEU A 220 -18.81 14.83 12.66
C LEU A 220 -17.82 15.53 11.73
N ALA A 221 -16.85 14.81 11.18
CA ALA A 221 -15.89 15.38 10.25
C ALA A 221 -15.52 14.43 9.09
N ARG A 222 -15.05 14.99 7.97
CA ARG A 222 -14.30 14.28 6.91
C ARG A 222 -13.12 15.15 6.46
N VAL A 223 -12.01 14.53 6.09
CA VAL A 223 -10.74 15.22 5.84
C VAL A 223 -10.16 14.80 4.49
N PHE A 224 -10.18 15.73 3.55
CA PHE A 224 -9.82 15.50 2.16
C PHE A 224 -8.48 16.14 1.84
N GLY A 225 -7.54 15.32 1.35
CA GLY A 225 -6.26 15.80 0.84
C GLY A 225 -6.46 16.49 -0.50
N VAL A 226 -6.00 17.73 -0.61
CA VAL A 226 -6.11 18.52 -1.85
C VAL A 226 -4.76 18.78 -2.53
N GLN A 227 -3.69 18.17 -2.00
CA GLN A 227 -2.36 18.14 -2.60
C GLN A 227 -1.79 16.71 -2.50
N GLY A 228 -1.46 16.09 -3.64
CA GLY A 228 -0.87 14.74 -3.71
C GLY A 228 -1.84 13.67 -4.23
N THR A 229 -1.59 12.41 -3.87
CA THR A 229 -2.34 11.23 -4.37
C THR A 229 -3.39 10.70 -3.39
N ILE A 230 -3.40 11.17 -2.14
CA ILE A 230 -4.35 10.72 -1.10
C ILE A 230 -5.58 11.63 -1.15
N GLY A 231 -6.70 11.10 -1.65
CA GLY A 231 -7.95 11.84 -1.76
C GLY A 231 -8.62 12.10 -0.40
N GLU A 232 -8.89 11.05 0.39
CA GLU A 232 -9.46 11.16 1.74
C GLU A 232 -8.59 10.43 2.76
N ASP A 233 -8.21 11.13 3.84
CA ASP A 233 -7.58 10.52 5.01
C ASP A 233 -8.67 9.91 5.90
N GLN A 234 -8.46 8.66 6.33
CA GLN A 234 -9.48 7.92 7.05
C GLN A 234 -9.69 8.48 8.46
N VAL A 235 -8.62 8.82 9.19
CA VAL A 235 -8.70 9.43 10.52
C VAL A 235 -7.52 10.37 10.81
N THR A 236 -7.77 11.68 10.84
CA THR A 236 -6.73 12.71 10.91
C THR A 236 -6.66 13.36 12.28
N GLY A 237 -5.74 12.89 13.13
CA GLY A 237 -5.51 13.49 14.45
C GLY A 237 -5.19 15.00 14.39
N SER A 238 -4.34 15.43 13.45
CA SER A 238 -3.97 16.87 13.34
C SER A 238 -5.12 17.78 12.92
N ALA A 239 -6.12 17.29 12.17
CA ALA A 239 -7.33 18.09 11.88
C ALA A 239 -8.13 18.36 13.17
N HIS A 240 -8.11 17.41 14.11
CA HIS A 240 -8.86 17.51 15.36
C HIS A 240 -8.29 18.54 16.34
N THR A 241 -7.02 18.96 16.23
CA THR A 241 -6.49 20.10 17.01
C THR A 241 -7.09 21.43 16.55
N ALA A 242 -7.47 21.56 15.29
CA ALA A 242 -8.16 22.72 14.74
C ALA A 242 -9.69 22.65 14.96
N ILE A 243 -10.31 21.47 14.80
CA ILE A 243 -11.73 21.23 15.14
C ILE A 243 -12.00 21.60 16.60
N ALA A 244 -11.10 21.23 17.52
CA ALA A 244 -11.19 21.59 18.93
C ALA A 244 -11.34 23.10 19.14
N SER A 245 -10.54 23.90 18.42
CA SER A 245 -10.59 25.37 18.50
C SER A 245 -11.89 25.94 17.93
N VAL A 246 -12.39 25.42 16.80
CA VAL A 246 -13.69 25.84 16.24
C VAL A 246 -14.81 25.60 17.26
N PHE A 247 -14.87 24.40 17.85
CA PHE A 247 -15.90 24.03 18.82
C PHE A 247 -15.76 24.76 20.16
N LEU A 248 -14.54 25.07 20.59
CA LEU A 248 -14.29 25.88 21.78
C LEU A 248 -14.73 27.34 21.56
N GLN A 249 -14.41 27.93 20.40
CA GLN A 249 -14.81 29.30 20.04
C GLN A 249 -16.34 29.43 19.87
N LYS A 250 -16.97 28.47 19.16
CA LYS A 250 -18.39 28.55 18.76
C LYS A 250 -19.35 28.06 19.86
N PHE A 251 -18.98 27.04 20.63
CA PHE A 251 -19.88 26.37 21.58
C PHE A 251 -19.35 26.31 23.02
N GLY A 252 -18.13 26.78 23.29
CA GLY A 252 -17.48 26.64 24.60
C GLY A 252 -17.15 25.19 25.00
N LYS A 253 -17.31 24.21 24.08
CA LYS A 253 -17.06 22.79 24.36
C LYS A 253 -15.55 22.53 24.43
N ARG A 254 -15.09 22.13 25.63
CA ARG A 254 -13.70 21.69 25.88
C ARG A 254 -13.45 20.21 25.63
N ILE A 255 -14.50 19.39 25.68
CA ILE A 255 -14.44 17.94 25.50
C ILE A 255 -15.36 17.59 24.33
N LEU A 256 -14.84 16.85 23.35
CA LEU A 256 -15.56 16.45 22.15
C LEU A 256 -15.39 14.94 21.92
N ARG A 257 -16.50 14.23 21.75
CA ARG A 257 -16.50 12.88 21.16
C ARG A 257 -16.64 13.05 19.65
N ALA A 258 -15.53 13.02 18.92
CA ALA A 258 -15.51 13.27 17.49
C ALA A 258 -15.61 11.96 16.68
N ARG A 259 -16.31 12.01 15.55
CA ARG A 259 -16.37 10.92 14.57
C ARG A 259 -15.85 11.42 13.22
N GLN A 260 -14.77 10.82 12.72
CA GLN A 260 -14.40 10.96 11.30
C GLN A 260 -15.23 9.96 10.48
N CYS A 261 -16.01 10.47 9.51
CA CYS A 261 -17.01 9.74 8.72
C CYS A 261 -16.47 9.31 7.35
N SER A 262 -15.22 8.86 7.31
CA SER A 262 -14.62 8.19 6.15
C SER A 262 -15.13 6.75 6.02
N GLN A 263 -14.75 6.06 4.93
CA GLN A 263 -15.14 4.68 4.65
C GLN A 263 -14.76 3.70 5.77
N ARG A 264 -13.53 3.77 6.31
CA ARG A 264 -13.12 3.01 7.50
C ARG A 264 -13.66 3.66 8.78
N GLY A 265 -13.58 4.99 8.83
CA GLY A 265 -14.03 5.84 9.92
C GLY A 265 -13.29 5.63 11.25
N GLY A 266 -13.38 6.61 12.14
CA GLY A 266 -12.69 6.55 13.43
C GLY A 266 -13.32 7.43 14.49
N ASP A 267 -13.17 6.99 15.75
CA ASP A 267 -13.69 7.65 16.94
C ASP A 267 -12.52 8.26 17.72
N LEU A 268 -12.65 9.54 18.08
CA LEU A 268 -11.64 10.27 18.84
C LEU A 268 -12.30 10.99 20.02
N LEU A 269 -11.58 11.05 21.13
CA LEU A 269 -11.90 11.92 22.26
C LEU A 269 -10.90 13.07 22.27
N VAL A 270 -11.39 14.30 22.18
CA VAL A 270 -10.57 15.52 22.07
C VAL A 270 -10.83 16.40 23.28
N GLU A 271 -9.78 16.73 24.02
CA GLU A 271 -9.87 17.43 25.31
C GLU A 271 -8.93 18.64 25.36
N VAL A 272 -9.48 19.85 25.44
CA VAL A 272 -8.71 21.10 25.55
C VAL A 272 -8.39 21.43 27.00
N GLU A 273 -7.10 21.47 27.32
CA GLU A 273 -6.60 21.75 28.66
C GLU A 273 -6.98 23.14 29.18
N GLN A 274 -7.00 23.28 30.50
CA GLN A 274 -7.18 24.58 31.16
C GLN A 274 -6.04 25.53 30.75
N GLY A 275 -6.39 26.76 30.38
CA GLY A 275 -5.44 27.73 29.83
C GLY A 275 -5.33 27.76 28.30
N ASN A 276 -5.97 26.82 27.58
CA ASN A 276 -6.03 26.80 26.10
C ASN A 276 -4.66 26.77 25.40
N SER A 277 -3.65 26.17 26.02
CA SER A 277 -2.33 25.95 25.39
C SER A 277 -2.26 24.63 24.63
N CYS A 278 -2.95 23.61 25.13
CA CYS A 278 -2.79 22.22 24.71
C CYS A 278 -4.15 21.54 24.50
N VAL A 279 -4.13 20.52 23.64
CA VAL A 279 -5.25 19.62 23.38
C VAL A 279 -4.72 18.17 23.43
N VAL A 280 -5.41 17.31 24.16
CA VAL A 280 -5.14 15.87 24.17
C VAL A 280 -6.09 15.20 23.18
N ILE A 281 -5.52 14.43 22.26
CA ILE A 281 -6.29 13.62 21.32
C ILE A 281 -6.13 12.16 21.72
N THR A 282 -7.22 11.58 22.18
CA THR A 282 -7.30 10.21 22.68
C THR A 282 -7.98 9.31 21.66
N GLY A 283 -7.35 8.19 21.36
CA GLY A 283 -7.88 7.17 20.46
C GLY A 283 -7.66 5.75 21.01
N SER A 284 -8.45 4.81 20.49
CA SER A 284 -8.16 3.38 20.61
C SER A 284 -7.36 2.90 19.41
N ALA A 285 -6.73 1.75 19.52
CA ALA A 285 -6.10 1.06 18.39
C ALA A 285 -6.20 -0.45 18.58
N VAL A 286 -5.99 -1.23 17.52
CA VAL A 286 -5.99 -2.70 17.56
C VAL A 286 -4.90 -3.28 16.66
N THR A 287 -4.09 -4.19 17.22
CA THR A 287 -3.08 -4.96 16.47
C THR A 287 -3.75 -5.98 15.56
N ILE A 288 -3.65 -5.77 14.24
CA ILE A 288 -4.12 -6.70 13.21
C ILE A 288 -3.09 -7.82 13.02
N VAL A 289 -1.84 -7.46 12.74
CA VAL A 289 -0.72 -8.41 12.61
C VAL A 289 0.26 -8.16 13.74
N SER A 290 0.54 -9.21 14.50
CA SER A 290 1.59 -9.24 15.52
C SER A 290 2.72 -10.13 15.03
N GLY A 291 3.92 -9.58 15.01
CA GLY A 291 4.99 -10.16 14.23
C GLY A 291 4.81 -9.80 12.75
N ILE A 292 5.15 -10.74 11.90
CA ILE A 292 5.93 -10.43 10.73
C ILE A 292 5.18 -11.10 9.47
N MET A 293 5.56 -10.96 8.19
CA MET A 293 4.74 -11.23 6.96
C MET A 293 5.50 -11.75 5.68
N TYR A 294 5.14 -12.89 5.09
CA TYR A 294 5.93 -13.44 3.95
C TYR A 294 6.00 -12.50 2.71
N ALA A 295 7.14 -12.50 2.00
CA ALA A 295 7.36 -11.72 0.77
C ALA A 295 8.45 -12.37 -0.09
N PHE A 296 8.19 -12.65 -1.37
CA PHE A 296 9.09 -13.42 -2.25
C PHE A 296 10.19 -12.55 -2.89
N ALA A 297 11.44 -12.95 -2.69
CA ALA A 297 12.59 -12.32 -3.34
C ALA A 297 13.81 -13.26 -3.43
N ASP A 298 14.73 -12.98 -4.35
CA ASP A 298 16.03 -13.66 -4.46
C ASP A 298 17.04 -13.19 -3.37
N ALA A 299 16.82 -11.98 -2.84
CA ALA A 299 17.42 -11.41 -1.64
C ALA A 299 16.45 -10.38 -1.02
N PRO A 300 16.56 -10.05 0.28
CA PRO A 300 15.69 -9.03 0.89
C PRO A 300 15.66 -7.72 0.09
N PHE A 301 14.47 -7.13 -0.05
CA PHE A 301 14.22 -5.88 -0.80
C PHE A 301 14.34 -5.97 -2.34
N LYS A 302 14.28 -7.19 -2.91
CA LYS A 302 14.20 -7.45 -4.36
C LYS A 302 12.92 -8.21 -4.73
N GLY A 303 12.81 -8.72 -5.96
CA GLY A 303 11.74 -9.62 -6.38
C GLY A 303 10.36 -8.98 -6.45
N ASN A 304 9.31 -9.81 -6.52
CA ASN A 304 7.91 -9.40 -6.40
C ASN A 304 7.30 -10.03 -5.13
N GLN A 305 6.72 -9.19 -4.27
CA GLN A 305 6.28 -9.54 -2.93
C GLN A 305 4.91 -10.24 -2.95
N ALA A 306 4.72 -11.22 -2.08
CA ALA A 306 3.40 -11.83 -1.87
C ALA A 306 3.22 -12.29 -0.43
N ALA A 307 2.13 -11.84 0.21
CA ALA A 307 1.79 -12.19 1.59
C ALA A 307 1.18 -13.58 1.64
N ILE A 308 1.70 -14.47 2.49
CA ILE A 308 1.21 -15.84 2.58
C ILE A 308 0.44 -16.03 3.89
N VAL A 309 -0.84 -16.38 3.76
CA VAL A 309 -1.76 -16.59 4.88
C VAL A 309 -2.14 -18.07 4.95
N LEU A 310 -1.81 -18.70 6.06
CA LEU A 310 -2.15 -20.09 6.34
C LEU A 310 -3.56 -20.14 6.95
N VAL A 311 -4.51 -20.71 6.21
CA VAL A 311 -5.92 -20.83 6.63
C VAL A 311 -6.19 -22.25 7.16
N PRO A 312 -6.49 -22.41 8.47
CA PRO A 312 -6.81 -23.72 9.04
C PRO A 312 -8.07 -24.34 8.43
N LEU A 313 -8.13 -25.68 8.40
CA LEU A 313 -9.29 -26.43 7.90
C LEU A 313 -10.55 -26.26 8.78
N ASP A 314 -10.35 -26.11 10.08
CA ASP A 314 -11.37 -25.97 11.12
C ASP A 314 -11.83 -24.52 11.35
N ASN A 315 -11.07 -23.53 10.84
CA ASN A 315 -11.40 -22.11 10.92
C ASN A 315 -11.19 -21.40 9.56
N PRO A 316 -12.07 -21.65 8.57
CA PRO A 316 -11.95 -21.06 7.24
C PRO A 316 -12.28 -19.57 7.23
N LEU A 317 -11.47 -18.77 6.53
CA LEU A 317 -11.76 -17.35 6.32
C LEU A 317 -12.87 -17.13 5.29
N SER A 318 -13.73 -16.15 5.53
CA SER A 318 -14.70 -15.69 4.52
C SER A 318 -14.00 -14.93 3.39
N GLU A 319 -14.60 -14.91 2.20
CA GLU A 319 -14.07 -14.13 1.07
C GLU A 319 -13.96 -12.64 1.38
N THR A 320 -14.95 -12.08 2.10
CA THR A 320 -14.89 -10.69 2.57
C THR A 320 -13.71 -10.46 3.53
N THR A 321 -13.38 -11.44 4.38
CA THR A 321 -12.19 -11.39 5.24
C THR A 321 -10.90 -11.47 4.42
N MET A 322 -10.84 -12.36 3.42
CA MET A 322 -9.69 -12.48 2.52
C MET A 322 -9.44 -11.20 1.71
N GLN A 323 -10.50 -10.58 1.16
CA GLN A 323 -10.38 -9.33 0.43
C GLN A 323 -9.96 -8.17 1.34
N ARG A 324 -10.54 -8.06 2.54
CA ARG A 324 -10.17 -7.02 3.51
C ARG A 324 -8.74 -7.17 3.99
N LEU A 325 -8.29 -8.40 4.27
CA LEU A 325 -6.91 -8.64 4.66
C LEU A 325 -5.95 -8.35 3.50
N ALA A 326 -6.28 -8.71 2.26
CA ALA A 326 -5.43 -8.37 1.10
C ALA A 326 -5.34 -6.85 0.87
N SER A 327 -6.47 -6.14 1.01
CA SER A 327 -6.53 -4.68 1.00
C SER A 327 -5.70 -4.06 2.12
N GLU A 328 -5.77 -4.64 3.32
CA GLU A 328 -4.97 -4.22 4.46
C GLU A 328 -3.47 -4.48 4.22
N MET A 329 -3.06 -5.68 3.79
CA MET A 329 -1.65 -5.99 3.48
C MET A 329 -1.05 -5.06 2.41
N ASN A 330 -1.87 -4.56 1.48
CA ASN A 330 -1.53 -3.53 0.50
C ASN A 330 -0.25 -3.80 -0.31
N ILE A 331 0.00 -5.05 -0.71
CA ILE A 331 1.07 -5.42 -1.64
C ILE A 331 0.47 -6.15 -2.85
N SER A 332 1.29 -6.50 -3.85
CA SER A 332 0.89 -7.08 -5.14
C SER A 332 -0.22 -8.13 -4.98
N GLU A 333 0.05 -9.19 -4.21
CA GLU A 333 -0.91 -10.24 -3.89
C GLU A 333 -0.79 -10.77 -2.45
N THR A 334 -1.93 -11.15 -1.89
CA THR A 334 -2.04 -11.98 -0.69
C THR A 334 -2.60 -13.35 -1.07
N ALA A 335 -1.84 -14.42 -0.81
CA ALA A 335 -2.20 -15.78 -1.12
C ALA A 335 -2.67 -16.53 0.13
N TYR A 336 -3.80 -17.22 -0.01
CA TYR A 336 -4.44 -18.01 1.06
C TYR A 336 -4.25 -19.49 0.78
N ILE A 337 -3.50 -20.17 1.65
CA ILE A 337 -3.26 -21.62 1.57
C ILE A 337 -4.23 -22.32 2.53
N THR A 338 -5.00 -23.30 2.05
CA THR A 338 -5.79 -24.19 2.91
C THR A 338 -5.38 -25.65 2.67
N PRO A 339 -5.11 -26.46 3.71
CA PRO A 339 -4.91 -27.91 3.56
C PRO A 339 -6.15 -28.59 2.98
N VAL A 340 -5.99 -29.80 2.46
CA VAL A 340 -7.12 -30.58 1.89
C VAL A 340 -7.53 -31.73 2.81
N THR A 341 -6.59 -32.33 3.55
CA THR A 341 -6.88 -33.44 4.46
C THR A 341 -6.21 -33.38 5.82
N LYS A 342 -4.88 -33.44 5.89
CA LYS A 342 -4.14 -33.72 7.15
C LYS A 342 -3.57 -32.48 7.81
N GLY A 343 -3.31 -31.42 7.03
CA GLY A 343 -2.63 -30.22 7.50
C GLY A 343 -1.38 -29.87 6.68
N PHE A 344 -0.77 -28.73 7.00
CA PHE A 344 0.27 -28.09 6.18
C PHE A 344 1.58 -28.89 6.00
N ILE A 345 1.89 -29.83 6.89
CA ILE A 345 3.15 -30.60 6.87
C ILE A 345 3.02 -31.90 6.05
N ASP A 346 1.86 -32.56 6.15
CA ASP A 346 1.64 -33.91 5.60
C ASP A 346 0.89 -33.94 4.26
N ASP A 347 0.09 -32.92 3.95
CA ASP A 347 -0.59 -32.81 2.66
C ASP A 347 0.42 -32.46 1.54
N SER A 348 0.26 -33.09 0.37
CA SER A 348 0.94 -32.69 -0.88
C SER A 348 0.04 -31.88 -1.82
N ARG A 349 -1.23 -31.67 -1.44
CA ARG A 349 -2.22 -30.91 -2.20
C ARG A 349 -2.90 -29.88 -1.30
N PHE A 350 -3.02 -28.65 -1.78
CA PHE A 350 -3.54 -27.49 -1.06
C PHE A 350 -4.54 -26.74 -1.93
N LYS A 351 -5.54 -26.07 -1.34
CA LYS A 351 -6.28 -25.01 -2.03
C LYS A 351 -5.45 -23.73 -1.98
N LEU A 352 -5.45 -22.97 -3.07
CA LEU A 352 -4.75 -21.70 -3.16
C LEU A 352 -5.63 -20.65 -3.87
N ARG A 353 -5.82 -19.52 -3.20
CA ARG A 353 -6.50 -18.32 -3.73
C ARG A 353 -5.55 -17.13 -3.62
N TRP A 354 -5.62 -16.17 -4.54
CA TRP A 354 -4.81 -14.95 -4.50
C TRP A 354 -5.69 -13.72 -4.64
N PHE A 355 -5.45 -12.74 -3.79
CA PHE A 355 -6.19 -11.48 -3.78
C PHE A 355 -5.20 -10.33 -3.93
N THR A 356 -5.45 -9.44 -4.88
CA THR A 356 -4.87 -8.09 -4.88
C THR A 356 -5.59 -7.26 -3.80
N PRO A 357 -5.17 -6.01 -3.54
CA PRO A 357 -5.89 -5.13 -2.63
C PRO A 357 -7.36 -4.85 -3.02
N SER A 358 -7.77 -5.14 -4.26
CA SER A 358 -9.10 -4.82 -4.81
C SER A 358 -9.93 -6.03 -5.25
N CYS A 359 -9.34 -7.16 -5.68
CA CYS A 359 -10.08 -8.32 -6.17
C CYS A 359 -9.33 -9.66 -6.01
N GLU A 360 -10.06 -10.78 -6.15
CA GLU A 360 -9.44 -12.11 -6.36
C GLU A 360 -8.93 -12.24 -7.82
N VAL A 361 -7.72 -12.74 -7.99
CA VAL A 361 -7.13 -13.04 -9.31
C VAL A 361 -7.07 -14.55 -9.58
N LYS A 362 -7.25 -14.93 -10.84
CA LYS A 362 -7.37 -16.35 -11.23
C LYS A 362 -6.04 -17.11 -11.23
N LEU A 363 -4.91 -16.42 -11.32
CA LEU A 363 -3.57 -16.98 -11.44
C LEU A 363 -2.53 -15.95 -10.98
N CYS A 364 -1.65 -16.31 -10.04
CA CYS A 364 -0.47 -15.50 -9.70
C CYS A 364 0.77 -16.38 -9.54
N GLY A 365 1.81 -16.14 -10.34
CA GLY A 365 3.00 -16.98 -10.38
C GLY A 365 3.90 -16.84 -9.15
N HIS A 366 4.36 -15.63 -8.84
CA HIS A 366 5.33 -15.41 -7.75
C HIS A 366 4.72 -15.75 -6.38
N ALA A 367 3.44 -15.43 -6.16
CA ALA A 367 2.72 -15.79 -4.94
C ALA A 367 2.51 -17.31 -4.77
N THR A 368 2.45 -18.08 -5.88
CA THR A 368 2.45 -19.55 -5.83
C THR A 368 3.80 -20.12 -5.40
N LEU A 369 4.91 -19.57 -5.93
CA LEU A 369 6.26 -19.98 -5.49
C LEU A 369 6.50 -19.59 -4.02
N ALA A 370 6.00 -18.42 -3.59
CA ALA A 370 6.03 -17.98 -2.20
C ALA A 370 5.26 -18.94 -1.28
N ALA A 371 4.04 -19.32 -1.65
CA ALA A 371 3.22 -20.29 -0.92
C ALA A 371 3.94 -21.65 -0.78
N ALA A 372 4.51 -22.16 -1.86
CA ALA A 372 5.28 -23.39 -1.85
C ALA A 372 6.56 -23.29 -1.00
N HIS A 373 7.24 -22.14 -0.98
CA HIS A 373 8.42 -21.92 -0.15
C HIS A 373 8.08 -22.02 1.34
N VAL A 374 6.99 -21.38 1.78
CA VAL A 374 6.52 -21.46 3.17
C VAL A 374 6.24 -22.91 3.56
N LEU A 375 5.54 -23.66 2.71
CA LEU A 375 5.25 -25.07 2.96
C LEU A 375 6.55 -25.91 3.04
N PHE A 376 7.43 -25.83 2.05
CA PHE A 376 8.64 -26.66 1.98
C PHE A 376 9.71 -26.33 3.03
N TYR A 377 9.94 -25.05 3.34
CA TYR A 377 11.12 -24.61 4.09
C TYR A 377 10.81 -24.07 5.48
N GLU A 378 9.68 -23.40 5.66
CA GLU A 378 9.30 -22.82 6.97
C GLU A 378 8.48 -23.82 7.80
N LEU A 379 7.56 -24.54 7.15
CA LEU A 379 6.75 -25.60 7.75
C LEU A 379 7.35 -27.01 7.57
N LEU A 380 8.50 -27.12 6.88
CA LEU A 380 9.24 -28.36 6.66
C LEU A 380 8.37 -29.50 6.08
N ASN A 381 7.49 -29.16 5.13
CA ASN A 381 6.69 -30.14 4.40
C ASN A 381 7.62 -31.11 3.63
N ASN A 382 7.40 -32.41 3.85
CA ASN A 382 8.34 -33.47 3.47
C ASN A 382 8.20 -33.95 2.03
N HIS A 383 7.26 -33.41 1.25
CA HIS A 383 7.10 -33.77 -0.17
C HIS A 383 8.16 -33.07 -1.05
N ASP A 384 8.37 -33.61 -2.26
CA ASP A 384 9.22 -32.99 -3.29
C ASP A 384 8.42 -32.13 -4.28
N THR A 385 7.12 -32.40 -4.44
CA THR A 385 6.20 -31.65 -5.29
C THR A 385 4.91 -31.37 -4.56
N LEU A 386 4.44 -30.13 -4.66
CA LEU A 386 3.14 -29.68 -4.16
C LEU A 386 2.20 -29.38 -5.32
N VAL A 387 0.91 -29.69 -5.14
CA VAL A 387 -0.16 -29.38 -6.06
C VAL A 387 -1.10 -28.35 -5.43
N PHE A 388 -1.43 -27.30 -6.16
CA PHE A 388 -2.37 -26.28 -5.73
C PHE A 388 -3.64 -26.33 -6.57
N ASP A 389 -4.78 -26.41 -5.89
CA ASP A 389 -6.12 -26.38 -6.46
C ASP A 389 -6.55 -24.91 -6.54
N THR A 390 -6.65 -24.37 -7.76
CA THR A 390 -6.81 -22.93 -8.02
C THR A 390 -7.92 -22.66 -9.04
N LEU A 391 -8.35 -21.38 -9.17
CA LEU A 391 -9.34 -20.98 -10.19
C LEU A 391 -8.88 -21.21 -11.64
N SER A 392 -7.56 -21.28 -11.88
CA SER A 392 -6.98 -21.65 -13.19
C SER A 392 -6.64 -23.14 -13.33
N GLY A 393 -7.08 -23.97 -12.38
CA GLY A 393 -6.80 -25.41 -12.33
C GLY A 393 -5.59 -25.78 -11.47
N ASP A 394 -5.09 -27.00 -11.65
CA ASP A 394 -3.93 -27.54 -10.94
C ASP A 394 -2.64 -26.78 -11.27
N LEU A 395 -2.04 -26.09 -10.31
CA LEU A 395 -0.63 -25.65 -10.39
C LEU A 395 0.28 -26.64 -9.66
N ARG A 396 1.50 -26.85 -10.18
CA ARG A 396 2.49 -27.75 -9.57
C ARG A 396 3.78 -27.00 -9.29
N VAL A 397 4.29 -27.10 -8.06
CA VAL A 397 5.60 -26.56 -7.68
C VAL A 397 6.47 -27.69 -7.15
N THR A 398 7.67 -27.83 -7.72
CA THR A 398 8.65 -28.85 -7.33
C THR A 398 9.86 -28.20 -6.69
N LYS A 399 10.33 -28.81 -5.61
CA LYS A 399 11.56 -28.43 -4.90
C LYS A 399 12.78 -29.02 -5.62
N LEU A 400 13.70 -28.17 -6.07
CA LEU A 400 14.92 -28.61 -6.74
C LEU A 400 16.07 -28.83 -5.75
N LYS A 401 17.05 -29.65 -6.17
CA LYS A 401 18.19 -30.07 -5.31
C LYS A 401 19.10 -28.93 -4.85
N ASP A 402 19.06 -27.78 -5.52
CA ASP A 402 19.82 -26.57 -5.19
C ASP A 402 19.06 -25.59 -4.27
N GLY A 403 17.88 -25.99 -3.80
CA GLY A 403 16.99 -25.17 -2.98
C GLY A 403 16.06 -24.23 -3.75
N SER A 404 16.16 -24.17 -5.09
CA SER A 404 15.22 -23.39 -5.89
C SER A 404 13.86 -24.11 -6.04
N LEU A 405 12.84 -23.36 -6.44
CA LEU A 405 11.49 -23.86 -6.69
C LEU A 405 11.16 -23.69 -8.17
N GLN A 406 10.63 -24.76 -8.76
CA GLN A 406 10.23 -24.82 -10.17
C GLN A 406 8.72 -24.90 -10.31
N MET A 407 8.15 -24.10 -11.20
CA MET A 407 6.76 -24.20 -11.64
C MET A 407 6.70 -24.29 -13.17
N CYS A 408 5.77 -25.08 -13.69
CA CYS A 408 5.61 -25.32 -15.12
C CYS A 408 4.36 -24.63 -15.66
N PHE A 409 4.51 -23.95 -16.80
CA PHE A 409 3.43 -23.26 -17.52
C PHE A 409 3.38 -23.71 -18.98
N PRO A 410 2.23 -23.57 -19.67
CA PRO A 410 2.19 -23.66 -21.12
C PRO A 410 3.05 -22.56 -21.76
N GLU A 411 3.79 -22.91 -22.81
CA GLU A 411 4.48 -21.95 -23.67
C GLU A 411 3.47 -21.02 -24.37
N ASP A 412 3.81 -19.74 -24.53
CA ASP A 412 3.01 -18.79 -25.30
C ASP A 412 3.88 -18.04 -26.32
N ALA A 413 4.37 -18.79 -27.31
CA ALA A 413 5.28 -18.31 -28.34
C ALA A 413 4.69 -17.09 -29.10
N PRO A 414 5.37 -15.92 -29.08
CA PRO A 414 4.85 -14.71 -29.68
C PRO A 414 5.03 -14.72 -31.21
N ALA A 415 4.05 -14.13 -31.90
CA ALA A 415 4.05 -14.00 -33.36
C ALA A 415 4.25 -12.54 -33.79
N VAL A 416 4.91 -12.32 -34.93
CA VAL A 416 5.14 -10.97 -35.49
C VAL A 416 3.80 -10.29 -35.80
N ILE A 417 3.67 -9.03 -35.38
CA ILE A 417 2.50 -8.19 -35.67
C ILE A 417 2.85 -7.15 -36.76
N GLU A 418 1.86 -6.74 -37.55
CA GLU A 418 2.03 -5.65 -38.52
C GLU A 418 2.35 -4.33 -37.78
N ALA A 419 3.28 -3.54 -38.32
CA ALA A 419 3.67 -2.24 -37.79
C ALA A 419 2.62 -1.14 -38.09
N THR A 420 1.40 -1.33 -37.57
CA THR A 420 0.29 -0.37 -37.65
C THR A 420 0.62 0.94 -36.92
N GLN A 421 -0.21 1.97 -37.09
CA GLN A 421 -0.02 3.24 -36.39
C GLN A 421 -0.13 3.08 -34.86
N ASP A 422 -1.00 2.20 -34.38
CA ASP A 422 -1.15 1.91 -32.95
C ASP A 422 0.08 1.18 -32.40
N VAL A 423 0.64 0.20 -33.13
CA VAL A 423 1.90 -0.46 -32.73
C VAL A 423 3.04 0.55 -32.63
N LYS A 424 3.18 1.44 -33.61
CA LYS A 424 4.18 2.51 -33.61
C LYS A 424 4.00 3.48 -32.43
N MET A 425 2.74 3.77 -32.07
CA MET A 425 2.40 4.63 -30.93
C MET A 425 2.77 3.97 -29.59
N VAL A 426 2.48 2.67 -29.41
CA VAL A 426 2.88 1.92 -28.20
C VAL A 426 4.40 1.83 -28.08
N VAL A 427 5.11 1.51 -29.18
CA VAL A 427 6.60 1.49 -29.21
C VAL A 427 7.17 2.85 -28.80
N LYS A 428 6.65 3.94 -29.36
CA LYS A 428 7.08 5.30 -29.02
C LYS A 428 6.78 5.66 -27.57
N GLY A 429 5.60 5.32 -27.07
CA GLY A 429 5.20 5.56 -25.68
C GLY A 429 6.07 4.81 -24.69
N VAL A 430 6.38 3.54 -24.94
CA VAL A 430 7.15 2.69 -24.01
C VAL A 430 8.66 2.96 -24.08
N LEU A 431 9.22 3.14 -25.28
CA LEU A 431 10.67 3.32 -25.47
C LEU A 431 11.14 4.79 -25.53
N ASP A 432 10.22 5.77 -25.51
CA ASP A 432 10.49 7.18 -25.80
C ASP A 432 11.23 7.40 -27.15
N THR A 433 10.99 6.49 -28.10
CA THR A 433 11.79 6.39 -29.33
C THR A 433 10.93 5.95 -30.52
N GLU A 434 11.06 6.62 -31.67
CA GLU A 434 10.33 6.26 -32.89
C GLU A 434 10.64 4.83 -33.38
N TYR A 435 9.60 4.11 -33.80
CA TYR A 435 9.70 2.81 -34.46
C TYR A 435 10.56 2.88 -35.73
N ASN A 436 11.33 1.82 -36.03
CA ASN A 436 11.95 1.60 -37.34
C ASN A 436 11.99 0.10 -37.66
N ASP A 437 12.38 -0.25 -38.88
CA ASP A 437 12.34 -1.63 -39.40
C ASP A 437 13.34 -2.61 -38.72
N ARG A 438 14.13 -2.14 -37.74
CA ARG A 438 14.97 -2.97 -36.86
C ARG A 438 14.35 -3.20 -35.47
N THR A 439 13.23 -2.55 -35.16
CA THR A 439 12.45 -2.79 -33.95
C THR A 439 11.60 -4.04 -34.15
N GLU A 440 11.98 -5.16 -33.54
CA GLU A 440 11.16 -6.36 -33.60
C GLU A 440 9.97 -6.22 -32.64
N VAL A 441 8.74 -6.33 -33.17
CA VAL A 441 7.50 -6.31 -32.38
C VAL A 441 6.70 -7.57 -32.65
N LEU A 442 6.32 -8.25 -31.57
CA LEU A 442 5.54 -9.49 -31.60
C LEU A 442 4.45 -9.42 -30.52
N VAL A 443 3.42 -10.26 -30.63
CA VAL A 443 2.36 -10.41 -29.61
C VAL A 443 2.16 -11.88 -29.26
N SER A 444 1.99 -12.17 -27.97
CA SER A 444 1.72 -13.52 -27.45
C SER A 444 0.22 -13.85 -27.51
N PRO A 445 -0.21 -14.96 -28.14
CA PRO A 445 -1.62 -15.19 -28.46
C PRO A 445 -2.53 -15.66 -27.30
N LYS A 446 -2.00 -15.93 -26.09
CA LYS A 446 -2.81 -16.32 -24.91
C LYS A 446 -2.77 -15.30 -23.78
N LEU A 447 -1.67 -14.57 -23.65
CA LEU A 447 -1.45 -13.56 -22.60
C LEU A 447 -1.59 -12.12 -23.09
N ASP A 448 -1.76 -11.90 -24.40
CA ASP A 448 -1.87 -10.59 -25.04
C ASP A 448 -0.72 -9.62 -24.68
N TYR A 449 0.48 -10.16 -24.46
CA TYR A 449 1.69 -9.39 -24.19
C TYR A 449 2.39 -9.03 -25.50
N MET A 450 2.63 -7.73 -25.71
CA MET A 450 3.48 -7.25 -26.80
C MET A 450 4.95 -7.35 -26.39
N VAL A 451 5.76 -8.08 -27.16
CA VAL A 451 7.22 -8.11 -27.01
C VAL A 451 7.84 -7.07 -27.94
N ILE A 452 8.66 -6.18 -27.38
CA ILE A 452 9.46 -5.20 -28.13
C ILE A 452 10.95 -5.49 -27.89
N CYS A 453 11.67 -5.80 -28.96
CA CYS A 453 13.12 -5.98 -28.95
C CYS A 453 13.74 -4.98 -29.92
N ASP A 454 14.30 -3.90 -29.38
CA ASP A 454 14.88 -2.80 -30.15
C ASP A 454 16.41 -2.74 -29.97
N PRO A 455 17.22 -2.73 -31.04
CA PRO A 455 18.68 -2.72 -30.93
C PRO A 455 19.27 -1.45 -30.29
N ARG A 456 18.47 -0.39 -30.10
CA ARG A 456 18.86 0.83 -29.35
C ARG A 456 18.70 0.64 -27.85
N ILE A 457 17.98 -0.39 -27.40
CA ILE A 457 17.74 -0.73 -26.00
C ILE A 457 18.53 -1.99 -25.64
N GLY A 458 19.62 -1.82 -24.90
CA GLY A 458 20.55 -2.88 -24.50
C GLY A 458 20.85 -2.84 -23.00
N TYR A 459 21.83 -3.66 -22.59
CA TYR A 459 22.25 -3.78 -21.19
C TYR A 459 22.51 -2.44 -20.47
N SER A 460 23.07 -1.44 -21.16
CA SER A 460 23.50 -0.16 -20.56
C SER A 460 22.38 0.89 -20.37
N ASN A 461 21.19 0.66 -20.94
CA ASN A 461 20.07 1.60 -20.89
C ASN A 461 18.67 0.97 -20.65
N MET A 462 18.53 -0.36 -20.65
CA MET A 462 17.27 -1.08 -20.31
C MET A 462 16.61 -0.55 -19.01
N ALA A 463 17.38 -0.44 -17.93
CA ALA A 463 16.90 0.08 -16.63
C ALA A 463 16.62 1.60 -16.61
N LYS A 464 16.97 2.33 -17.68
CA LYS A 464 16.74 3.78 -17.83
C LYS A 464 15.50 4.12 -18.65
N VAL A 465 14.88 3.12 -19.31
CA VAL A 465 13.63 3.32 -20.06
C VAL A 465 12.55 3.83 -19.10
N LYS A 466 11.83 4.87 -19.50
CA LYS A 466 10.72 5.46 -18.74
C LYS A 466 9.52 5.61 -19.68
N PRO A 467 8.55 4.68 -19.62
CA PRO A 467 7.35 4.77 -20.44
C PRO A 467 6.61 6.09 -20.20
N LYS A 468 6.09 6.66 -21.29
CA LYS A 468 5.20 7.83 -21.33
C LYS A 468 3.85 7.37 -21.87
N ILE A 469 3.08 6.72 -21.01
CA ILE A 469 1.74 6.21 -21.35
C ILE A 469 0.75 7.38 -21.31
N THR A 470 0.62 8.09 -22.44
CA THR A 470 -0.45 9.08 -22.62
C THR A 470 -1.79 8.38 -22.86
N ALA A 471 -2.91 9.11 -22.76
CA ALA A 471 -4.23 8.59 -23.09
C ALA A 471 -4.31 8.02 -24.53
N GLU A 472 -3.56 8.60 -25.47
CA GLU A 472 -3.44 8.11 -26.85
C GLU A 472 -2.73 6.76 -26.92
N VAL A 473 -1.59 6.63 -26.22
CA VAL A 473 -0.82 5.37 -26.12
C VAL A 473 -1.63 4.29 -25.41
N TYR A 474 -2.35 4.64 -24.36
CA TYR A 474 -3.25 3.74 -23.64
C TYR A 474 -4.35 3.22 -24.57
N GLY A 475 -5.09 4.11 -25.24
CA GLY A 475 -6.14 3.74 -26.18
C GLY A 475 -5.63 2.97 -27.41
N ALA A 476 -4.37 3.18 -27.83
CA ALA A 476 -3.73 2.37 -28.86
C ALA A 476 -3.51 0.92 -28.39
N GLY A 477 -3.06 0.72 -27.14
CA GLY A 477 -2.95 -0.61 -26.57
C GLY A 477 -4.30 -1.32 -26.41
N GLU A 478 -5.36 -0.60 -26.01
CA GLU A 478 -6.73 -1.15 -25.96
C GLU A 478 -7.23 -1.62 -27.34
N ARG A 479 -7.00 -0.82 -28.40
CA ARG A 479 -7.35 -1.21 -29.78
C ARG A 479 -6.55 -2.41 -30.30
N LEU A 480 -5.33 -2.60 -29.81
CA LEU A 480 -4.50 -3.78 -30.09
C LEU A 480 -4.88 -4.99 -29.20
N GLY A 481 -5.74 -4.80 -28.19
CA GLY A 481 -6.13 -5.83 -27.24
C GLY A 481 -5.03 -6.25 -26.27
N ILE A 482 -3.94 -5.48 -26.13
CA ILE A 482 -2.78 -5.90 -25.33
C ILE A 482 -3.01 -5.71 -23.83
N SER A 483 -2.64 -6.71 -23.04
CA SER A 483 -2.66 -6.67 -21.57
C SER A 483 -1.36 -6.15 -20.95
N GLY A 484 -0.27 -6.10 -21.72
CA GLY A 484 1.02 -5.60 -21.25
C GLY A 484 2.09 -5.54 -22.35
N VAL A 485 3.20 -4.87 -22.04
CA VAL A 485 4.36 -4.73 -22.92
C VAL A 485 5.61 -5.23 -22.23
N ILE A 486 6.25 -6.22 -22.84
CA ILE A 486 7.57 -6.72 -22.49
C ILE A 486 8.61 -5.99 -23.34
N ILE A 487 9.56 -5.30 -22.73
CA ILE A 487 10.78 -4.88 -23.43
C ILE A 487 11.91 -5.86 -23.11
N THR A 488 12.69 -6.27 -24.12
CA THR A 488 13.75 -7.28 -23.93
C THR A 488 14.98 -7.01 -24.79
N CYS A 489 16.14 -7.44 -24.31
CA CYS A 489 17.40 -7.39 -25.05
C CYS A 489 18.34 -8.52 -24.62
N GLN A 490 19.37 -8.81 -25.43
CA GLN A 490 20.36 -9.83 -25.09
C GLN A 490 21.18 -9.37 -23.88
N GLY A 491 21.38 -10.27 -22.92
CA GLY A 491 22.13 -9.99 -21.70
C GLY A 491 23.64 -10.07 -21.92
N LYS A 492 24.39 -9.70 -20.88
CA LYS A 492 25.85 -9.85 -20.82
C LYS A 492 26.26 -10.99 -19.88
N ASP A 493 25.82 -10.88 -18.63
CA ASP A 493 26.08 -11.85 -17.55
C ASP A 493 24.88 -12.80 -17.32
N ARG A 494 23.90 -12.71 -18.22
CA ARG A 494 22.64 -13.47 -18.35
C ARG A 494 22.36 -13.65 -19.84
N ASP A 495 21.53 -14.61 -20.22
CA ASP A 495 21.17 -14.83 -21.62
C ASP A 495 20.32 -13.68 -22.16
N PHE A 496 19.35 -13.19 -21.38
CA PHE A 496 18.55 -12.02 -21.74
C PHE A 496 18.13 -11.17 -20.54
N LEU A 497 17.74 -9.94 -20.83
CA LEU A 497 17.13 -8.99 -19.89
C LEU A 497 15.69 -8.71 -20.30
N SER A 498 14.84 -8.35 -19.34
CA SER A 498 13.45 -7.96 -19.58
C SER A 498 12.99 -6.81 -18.66
N ARG A 499 11.92 -6.12 -19.03
CA ARG A 499 11.02 -5.36 -18.13
C ARG A 499 9.58 -5.53 -18.62
N PHE A 500 8.61 -5.42 -17.73
CA PHE A 500 7.19 -5.63 -18.03
C PHE A 500 6.36 -4.44 -17.56
N PHE A 501 5.62 -3.82 -18.47
CA PHE A 501 4.72 -2.70 -18.18
C PHE A 501 3.27 -3.13 -18.47
N GLY A 502 2.38 -3.02 -17.49
CA GLY A 502 1.00 -3.50 -17.58
C GLY A 502 -0.06 -2.44 -17.28
N PRO A 503 0.01 -1.21 -17.82
CA PRO A 503 -0.97 -0.17 -17.49
C PRO A 503 -2.41 -0.60 -17.84
N TRP A 504 -2.58 -1.41 -18.89
CA TRP A 504 -3.87 -2.01 -19.28
C TRP A 504 -4.41 -3.06 -18.31
N CYS A 505 -3.59 -3.60 -17.41
CA CYS A 505 -4.01 -4.42 -16.28
C CYS A 505 -3.87 -3.69 -14.92
N GLY A 506 -3.73 -2.36 -14.94
CA GLY A 506 -3.67 -1.52 -13.73
C GLY A 506 -2.32 -1.50 -13.00
N ILE A 507 -1.22 -1.93 -13.63
CA ILE A 507 0.11 -1.99 -13.02
C ILE A 507 1.14 -1.28 -13.90
N ASP A 508 1.69 -0.16 -13.45
CA ASP A 508 2.69 0.62 -14.22
C ASP A 508 3.88 -0.24 -14.67
N GLU A 509 4.51 -0.96 -13.72
CA GLU A 509 5.57 -1.93 -13.96
C GLU A 509 5.48 -3.08 -12.94
N ASP A 510 5.45 -4.33 -13.42
CA ASP A 510 5.59 -5.50 -12.53
C ASP A 510 7.09 -5.73 -12.23
N PRO A 511 7.49 -5.81 -10.95
CA PRO A 511 8.86 -6.09 -10.57
C PRO A 511 9.47 -7.35 -11.20
N VAL A 512 8.73 -8.47 -11.23
CA VAL A 512 9.20 -9.78 -11.72
C VAL A 512 8.02 -10.63 -12.23
N THR A 513 7.90 -10.73 -13.55
CA THR A 513 6.74 -11.31 -14.23
C THR A 513 7.00 -12.73 -14.70
N GLY A 514 6.61 -13.72 -13.90
CA GLY A 514 6.80 -15.14 -14.25
C GLY A 514 6.11 -15.55 -15.56
N SER A 515 4.90 -15.04 -15.82
CA SER A 515 4.15 -15.30 -17.06
C SER A 515 4.85 -14.75 -18.31
N ALA A 516 5.47 -13.57 -18.24
CA ALA A 516 6.23 -13.00 -19.36
C ALA A 516 7.36 -13.92 -19.84
N HIS A 517 7.86 -14.80 -18.98
CA HIS A 517 8.93 -15.74 -19.33
C HIS A 517 8.43 -16.96 -20.13
N THR A 518 7.11 -17.24 -20.17
CA THR A 518 6.54 -18.25 -21.09
C THR A 518 6.47 -17.74 -22.54
N VAL A 519 6.54 -16.41 -22.72
CA VAL A 519 6.64 -15.70 -24.00
C VAL A 519 8.11 -15.47 -24.38
N LEU A 520 8.94 -15.04 -23.43
CA LEU A 520 10.35 -14.74 -23.69
C LEU A 520 11.21 -15.98 -23.94
N ALA A 521 10.92 -17.12 -23.30
CA ALA A 521 11.70 -18.34 -23.53
C ALA A 521 11.69 -18.80 -25.01
N PRO A 522 10.53 -19.01 -25.67
CA PRO A 522 10.52 -19.38 -27.09
C PRO A 522 11.07 -18.28 -28.00
N PHE A 523 10.84 -16.99 -27.68
CA PHE A 523 11.43 -15.87 -28.40
C PHE A 523 12.97 -15.92 -28.39
N TRP A 524 13.59 -16.14 -27.23
CA TRP A 524 15.04 -16.24 -27.09
C TRP A 524 15.61 -17.61 -27.53
N GLN A 525 14.83 -18.68 -27.52
CA GLN A 525 15.20 -19.96 -28.14
C GLN A 525 15.47 -19.79 -29.62
N ASN A 526 14.57 -19.13 -30.35
CA ASN A 526 14.72 -18.90 -31.79
C ASN A 526 15.96 -18.04 -32.14
N LYS A 527 16.42 -17.19 -31.20
CA LYS A 527 17.61 -16.33 -31.39
C LYS A 527 18.93 -16.95 -30.91
N LEU A 528 18.92 -17.71 -29.82
CA LEU A 528 20.12 -18.23 -29.15
C LEU A 528 20.34 -19.72 -29.36
N ASN A 529 19.39 -20.43 -29.98
CA ASN A 529 19.40 -21.89 -30.16
C ASN A 529 19.66 -22.65 -28.85
N LYS A 530 18.92 -22.27 -27.80
CA LYS A 530 19.01 -22.82 -26.43
C LYS A 530 17.65 -23.33 -25.94
N GLN A 531 17.68 -24.20 -24.94
CA GLN A 531 16.50 -24.61 -24.16
C GLN A 531 16.56 -24.12 -22.70
N LYS A 532 17.75 -23.79 -22.18
CA LYS A 532 17.98 -23.28 -20.83
C LYS A 532 18.49 -21.85 -20.88
N PHE A 533 17.89 -20.99 -20.07
CA PHE A 533 18.16 -19.56 -20.02
C PHE A 533 18.32 -19.09 -18.59
N THR A 534 19.23 -18.14 -18.42
CA THR A 534 19.32 -17.27 -17.26
C THR A 534 18.81 -15.89 -17.68
N ALA A 535 17.85 -15.36 -16.94
CA ALA A 535 17.18 -14.10 -17.24
C ALA A 535 17.25 -13.16 -16.03
N TYR A 536 17.18 -11.85 -16.28
CA TYR A 536 17.04 -10.86 -15.22
C TYR A 536 16.05 -9.77 -15.62
N GLN A 537 14.99 -9.61 -14.82
CA GLN A 537 14.01 -8.54 -15.03
C GLN A 537 14.53 -7.25 -14.40
N CYS A 538 14.88 -6.26 -15.23
CA CYS A 538 15.54 -5.01 -14.87
C CYS A 538 14.62 -3.93 -14.28
N SER A 539 13.62 -4.33 -13.50
CA SER A 539 12.78 -3.39 -12.74
C SER A 539 13.58 -2.70 -11.62
N GLN A 540 12.96 -1.76 -10.91
CA GLN A 540 13.61 -1.09 -9.77
C GLN A 540 13.98 -2.06 -8.64
N ARG A 541 13.19 -3.12 -8.41
CA ARG A 541 13.48 -4.17 -7.41
C ARG A 541 14.46 -5.22 -7.97
N GLY A 542 14.32 -5.53 -9.26
CA GLY A 542 15.10 -6.55 -9.93
C GLY A 542 14.70 -7.98 -9.56
N GLY A 543 15.02 -8.94 -10.41
CA GLY A 543 14.92 -10.36 -10.06
C GLY A 543 15.62 -11.27 -11.07
N ASP A 544 16.39 -12.23 -10.56
CA ASP A 544 16.95 -13.32 -11.34
C ASP A 544 15.93 -14.45 -11.56
N LEU A 545 15.85 -14.97 -12.79
CA LEU A 545 15.05 -16.15 -13.13
C LEU A 545 15.89 -17.17 -13.90
N ALA A 546 15.65 -18.45 -13.66
CA ALA A 546 16.13 -19.53 -14.52
C ALA A 546 14.93 -20.15 -15.25
N VAL A 547 15.04 -20.31 -16.56
CA VAL A 547 13.92 -20.72 -17.42
C VAL A 547 14.36 -21.86 -18.33
N GLU A 548 13.55 -22.92 -18.41
CA GLU A 548 13.80 -24.10 -19.23
C GLU A 548 12.57 -24.43 -20.08
N ILE A 549 12.75 -24.59 -21.40
CA ILE A 549 11.74 -25.15 -22.28
C ILE A 549 11.88 -26.67 -22.21
N LEU A 550 10.88 -27.30 -21.60
CA LEU A 550 10.74 -28.76 -21.49
C LEU A 550 10.04 -29.33 -22.73
N ASP A 551 10.03 -30.67 -22.82
CA ASP A 551 9.27 -31.38 -23.84
C ASP A 551 7.79 -30.97 -23.88
N LYS A 552 7.22 -30.89 -25.10
CA LYS A 552 5.81 -30.58 -25.38
C LYS A 552 5.35 -29.14 -25.05
N GLN A 553 6.17 -28.13 -25.35
CA GLN A 553 5.79 -26.72 -25.23
C GLN A 553 5.40 -26.32 -23.79
N VAL A 554 6.20 -26.76 -22.82
CA VAL A 554 6.06 -26.43 -21.40
C VAL A 554 7.27 -25.61 -20.98
N VAL A 555 7.04 -24.43 -20.42
CA VAL A 555 8.10 -23.56 -19.88
C VAL A 555 8.15 -23.74 -18.36
N ALA A 556 9.25 -24.28 -17.88
CA ALA A 556 9.59 -24.34 -16.46
C ALA A 556 10.26 -23.02 -16.04
N VAL A 557 9.62 -22.29 -15.14
CA VAL A 557 10.17 -21.09 -14.51
C VAL A 557 10.64 -21.45 -13.11
N CYS A 558 11.91 -21.21 -12.84
CA CYS A 558 12.57 -21.53 -11.58
C CYS A 558 13.01 -20.24 -10.88
N GLY A 559 12.77 -20.17 -9.57
CA GLY A 559 13.10 -19.02 -8.74
C GLY A 559 13.49 -19.42 -7.32
N LYS A 560 14.01 -18.46 -6.56
CA LYS A 560 14.26 -18.58 -5.12
C LYS A 560 13.34 -17.59 -4.39
N ALA A 561 12.89 -17.99 -3.21
CA ALA A 561 12.28 -17.08 -2.27
C ALA A 561 13.19 -16.93 -1.03
N VAL A 562 12.95 -15.86 -0.28
CA VAL A 562 13.48 -15.63 1.05
C VAL A 562 12.33 -15.13 1.90
N VAL A 563 12.27 -15.52 3.17
CA VAL A 563 11.31 -14.97 4.11
C VAL A 563 11.88 -13.66 4.67
N VAL A 564 11.35 -12.52 4.22
CA VAL A 564 11.72 -11.20 4.74
C VAL A 564 11.00 -10.93 6.07
N ILE A 565 9.76 -11.39 6.20
CA ILE A 565 8.87 -11.13 7.32
C ILE A 565 8.02 -12.47 7.54
N HIS A 566 7.67 -12.95 8.76
CA HIS A 566 6.76 -14.10 9.11
C HIS A 566 6.08 -13.97 10.52
N GLY A 567 4.75 -14.11 10.71
CA GLY A 567 4.10 -13.99 12.03
C GLY A 567 2.59 -14.26 12.10
N THR A 568 1.91 -13.68 13.10
CA THR A 568 0.53 -14.02 13.50
C THR A 568 -0.48 -12.90 13.22
N LEU A 569 -1.69 -13.29 12.81
CA LEU A 569 -2.80 -12.41 12.49
C LEU A 569 -3.92 -12.56 13.54
N ASN A 570 -4.42 -11.45 14.04
CA ASN A 570 -5.60 -11.35 14.89
C ASN A 570 -6.78 -10.84 14.03
N LEU A 571 -7.93 -11.52 14.11
CA LEU A 571 -9.14 -11.25 13.32
C LEU A 571 -10.38 -11.08 14.19
#